data_AF-A0A382YCF5-F1
#
_entry.id   AF-A0A382YCF5-F1
#
_cell.length_a   1.000
_cell.length_b   1.000
_cell.length_c   1.000
_cell.angle_alpha   90.00
_cell.angle_beta   90.00
_cell.angle_gamma   90.00
#
_symmetry.space_group_name_H-M   'P 1'
#
loop_
_entity.id
_entity.type
_entity.pdbx_description
1 polymer ?
#
loop_
_entity_poly.entity_id
_entity_poly.type
_entity_poly.pdbx_seq_one_letter_code
_entity_poly.pdbx_strand_id
1 'polypeptide(L)'
;METEELKPPFDDWLVETERGYKVNKALLAKYVAYDEGGNLICVNQTFWKYSDGIWKREEDAHIKSRIHKEISNTEDALGCLTSALVEDVFKQLGLILLAPPEFKFNRKPMVLNFTNGTLDLNEGSFAEKHRRELYQNIQ
;
A
#
# COMPACT_ATOMS: atom_id res chain seq x y z
N MET A 1 18.24 23.39 -12.18
CA MET A 1 17.45 23.49 -10.95
C MET A 1 17.37 22.06 -10.45
N GLU A 2 18.26 21.69 -9.54
CA GLU A 2 18.25 20.37 -8.90
C GLU A 2 16.92 20.28 -8.15
N THR A 3 16.05 19.37 -8.56
CA THR A 3 14.89 19.00 -7.75
C THR A 3 15.46 18.38 -6.49
N GLU A 4 15.41 19.12 -5.38
CA GLU A 4 15.57 18.56 -4.04
C GLU A 4 14.57 17.40 -3.94
N GLU A 5 15.07 16.17 -4.05
CA GLU A 5 14.28 14.98 -3.74
C GLU A 5 13.87 15.15 -2.28
N LEU A 6 12.60 15.52 -2.06
CA LEU A 6 11.99 15.59 -0.75
C LEU A 6 12.18 14.21 -0.11
N LYS A 7 13.19 14.08 0.76
CA LYS A 7 13.37 12.89 1.58
C LYS A 7 12.04 12.63 2.28
N PRO A 8 11.44 11.43 2.12
CA PRO A 8 10.24 11.09 2.85
C PRO A 8 10.46 11.36 4.34
N PRO A 9 9.48 11.89 5.07
CA PRO A 9 9.63 12.19 6.51
C PRO A 9 9.77 10.94 7.39
N PHE A 10 10.08 9.78 6.80
CA PHE A 10 10.12 8.46 7.41
C PHE A 10 11.45 7.72 7.20
N ASP A 11 12.48 8.36 6.65
CA ASP A 11 13.82 7.75 6.43
C ASP A 11 14.51 7.34 7.75
N ASP A 12 14.04 7.83 8.91
CA ASP A 12 14.55 7.49 10.24
C ASP A 12 14.05 6.13 10.78
N TRP A 13 13.56 5.25 9.91
CA TRP A 13 13.10 3.93 10.34
C TRP A 13 14.26 3.02 10.76
N LEU A 14 15.49 3.31 10.38
CA LEU A 14 16.70 2.62 10.84
C LEU A 14 17.44 3.48 11.87
N VAL A 15 17.60 2.96 13.08
CA VAL A 15 18.20 3.67 14.20
C VAL A 15 19.52 3.00 14.58
N GLU A 16 20.61 3.76 14.58
CA GLU A 16 21.90 3.33 15.10
C GLU A 16 21.85 3.24 16.64
N THR A 17 22.42 2.17 17.17
CA THR A 17 22.51 1.90 18.61
C THR A 17 23.91 1.44 18.97
N GLU A 18 24.25 1.44 20.26
CA GLU A 18 25.54 0.94 20.76
C GLU A 18 25.85 -0.53 20.36
N ARG A 19 24.84 -1.29 19.90
CA ARG A 19 24.95 -2.70 19.53
C ARG A 19 24.77 -2.94 18.02
N GLY A 20 24.82 -1.89 17.19
CA GLY A 20 24.52 -1.95 15.76
C GLY A 20 23.20 -1.27 15.44
N TYR A 21 22.46 -1.74 14.45
CA TYR A 21 21.22 -1.09 14.01
C TYR A 21 19.94 -1.71 14.59
N LYS A 22 18.89 -0.90 14.66
CA LYS A 22 17.54 -1.32 15.05
C LYS A 22 16.50 -0.72 14.11
N VAL A 23 15.62 -1.59 13.60
CA VAL A 23 14.49 -1.17 12.76
C VAL A 23 13.31 -0.74 13.62
N ASN A 24 12.84 0.49 13.41
CA ASN A 24 11.55 0.98 13.87
C ASN A 24 10.45 0.49 12.93
N LYS A 25 9.81 -0.60 13.35
CA LYS A 25 8.77 -1.32 12.58
C LYS A 25 7.61 -0.42 12.16
N ALA A 26 7.19 0.50 13.04
CA ALA A 26 6.07 1.39 12.77
C ALA A 26 6.44 2.47 11.75
N LEU A 27 7.66 3.02 11.82
CA LEU A 27 8.14 3.98 10.82
C LEU A 27 8.35 3.31 9.46
N LEU A 28 8.95 2.12 9.42
CA LEU A 28 9.10 1.37 8.18
C LEU A 28 7.74 1.03 7.55
N ALA A 29 6.76 0.62 8.34
CA ALA A 29 5.41 0.39 7.84
C ALA A 29 4.74 1.67 7.31
N LYS A 30 4.97 2.83 7.95
CA LYS A 30 4.50 4.13 7.44
C LYS A 30 5.19 4.51 6.13
N TYR A 31 6.49 4.28 6.03
CA TYR A 31 7.26 4.50 4.80
C TYR A 31 6.69 3.65 3.65
N VAL A 32 6.48 2.35 3.87
CA VAL A 32 5.87 1.44 2.86
C VAL A 32 4.46 1.91 2.49
N ALA A 33 3.65 2.33 3.46
CA ALA A 33 2.31 2.87 3.19
C ALA A 33 2.35 4.16 2.35
N TYR A 34 3.31 5.04 2.63
CA TYR A 34 3.53 6.28 1.89
C TYR A 34 3.95 5.99 0.44
N ASP A 35 4.87 5.05 0.24
CA ASP A 35 5.37 4.61 -1.07
C ASP A 35 4.27 3.96 -1.94
N GLU A 36 3.22 3.41 -1.33
CA GLU A 36 2.03 2.94 -2.08
C GLU A 36 1.13 4.09 -2.58
N GLY A 37 1.30 5.33 -2.12
CA GLY A 37 0.56 6.50 -2.64
C GLY A 37 -0.97 6.40 -2.48
N GLY A 38 -1.43 5.64 -1.47
CA GLY A 38 -2.84 5.32 -1.27
C GLY A 38 -3.42 4.33 -2.29
N ASN A 39 -2.58 3.63 -3.05
CA ASN A 39 -2.98 2.53 -3.93
C ASN A 39 -3.00 1.17 -3.21
N LEU A 40 -2.73 1.14 -1.91
CA LEU A 40 -2.88 -0.06 -1.07
C LEU A 40 -3.78 0.28 0.11
N ILE A 41 -4.77 -0.57 0.37
CA ILE A 41 -5.69 -0.46 1.52
C ILE A 41 -5.85 -1.84 2.17
N CYS A 42 -6.21 -1.87 3.45
CA CYS A 42 -6.56 -3.09 4.18
C CYS A 42 -8.03 -3.05 4.56
N VAL A 43 -8.84 -3.98 4.06
CA VAL A 43 -10.28 -4.07 4.35
C VAL A 43 -10.55 -5.47 4.88
N ASN A 44 -11.14 -5.58 6.08
CA ASN A 44 -11.42 -6.87 6.73
C ASN A 44 -10.20 -7.81 6.75
N GLN A 45 -9.04 -7.29 7.15
CA GLN A 45 -7.76 -8.03 7.20
C GLN A 45 -7.25 -8.54 5.83
N THR A 46 -7.82 -8.06 4.74
CA THR A 46 -7.38 -8.39 3.38
C THR A 46 -6.81 -7.14 2.71
N PHE A 47 -5.63 -7.25 2.12
CA PHE A 47 -5.04 -6.17 1.34
C PHE A 47 -5.66 -6.09 -0.05
N TRP A 48 -5.87 -4.86 -0.50
CA TRP A 48 -6.36 -4.54 -1.84
C TRP A 48 -5.44 -3.50 -2.45
N LYS A 49 -5.02 -3.76 -3.69
CA LYS A 49 -4.16 -2.87 -4.45
C LYS A 49 -4.89 -2.31 -5.65
N TYR A 50 -4.78 -1.01 -5.84
CA TYR A 50 -5.23 -0.31 -7.02
C TYR A 50 -4.17 -0.43 -8.10
N SER A 51 -4.50 -1.13 -9.18
CA SER A 51 -3.66 -1.26 -10.37
C SER A 51 -4.52 -1.32 -11.61
N ASP A 52 -4.03 -0.74 -12.71
CA ASP A 52 -4.71 -0.78 -14.01
C ASP A 52 -6.17 -0.31 -13.96
N GLY A 53 -6.47 0.74 -13.16
CA GLY A 53 -7.81 1.30 -13.09
C GLY A 53 -8.77 0.64 -12.11
N ILE A 54 -8.41 -0.52 -11.54
CA ILE A 54 -9.28 -1.36 -10.69
C ILE A 54 -8.62 -1.77 -9.38
N TRP A 55 -9.43 -2.07 -8.37
CA TRP A 55 -8.95 -2.64 -7.10
C TRP A 55 -8.94 -4.16 -7.19
N LYS A 56 -7.77 -4.76 -6.97
CA LYS A 56 -7.57 -6.21 -6.94
C LYS A 56 -7.15 -6.63 -5.55
N ARG A 57 -7.51 -7.85 -5.15
CA ARG A 57 -6.97 -8.45 -3.94
C ARG A 57 -5.46 -8.59 -4.10
N GLU A 58 -4.71 -8.17 -3.08
CA GLU A 58 -3.26 -8.32 -3.02
C GLU A 58 -2.90 -9.46 -2.07
N GLU A 59 -1.97 -10.31 -2.48
CA GLU A 59 -1.55 -11.44 -1.66
C GLU A 59 -0.57 -11.00 -0.58
N ASP A 60 -0.73 -11.52 0.63
CA ASP A 60 0.16 -11.26 1.77
C ASP A 60 1.63 -11.52 1.41
N ALA A 61 1.91 -12.55 0.60
CA ALA A 61 3.25 -12.90 0.15
C ALA A 61 3.90 -11.78 -0.68
N HIS A 62 3.13 -11.09 -1.53
CA HIS A 62 3.64 -9.97 -2.33
C HIS A 62 3.96 -8.76 -1.44
N ILE A 63 3.10 -8.45 -0.47
CA ILE A 63 3.35 -7.38 0.50
C ILE A 63 4.60 -7.68 1.33
N LYS A 64 4.72 -8.90 1.86
CA LYS A 64 5.88 -9.34 2.65
C LYS A 64 7.16 -9.33 1.82
N SER A 65 7.09 -9.72 0.55
CA SER A 65 8.23 -9.65 -0.38
C SER A 65 8.67 -8.20 -0.62
N ARG A 66 7.74 -7.24 -0.73
CA ARG A 66 8.08 -5.82 -0.85
C ARG A 66 8.76 -5.29 0.41
N ILE A 67 8.22 -5.58 1.59
CA ILE A 67 8.83 -5.21 2.88
C ILE A 67 10.25 -5.80 2.99
N HIS A 68 10.41 -7.07 2.63
CA HIS A 68 11.72 -7.71 2.63
C HIS A 68 12.70 -6.98 1.70
N LYS A 69 12.30 -6.65 0.47
CA LYS A 69 13.14 -5.90 -0.47
C LYS A 69 13.55 -4.54 0.07
N GLU A 70 12.63 -3.82 0.72
CA GLU A 70 12.94 -2.50 1.28
C GLU A 70 14.06 -2.57 2.34
N ILE A 71 13.96 -3.56 3.24
CA ILE A 71 14.98 -3.81 4.25
C ILE A 71 16.29 -4.29 3.60
N SER A 72 16.22 -5.21 2.63
CA SER A 72 17.41 -5.76 1.95
C SER A 72 18.17 -4.72 1.13
N ASN A 73 17.48 -3.73 0.58
CA ASN A 73 18.12 -2.65 -0.19
C ASN A 73 18.88 -1.67 0.70
N THR A 74 18.65 -1.71 2.02
CA THR A 74 19.34 -0.88 3.00
C THR A 74 20.47 -1.70 3.64
N GLU A 75 21.71 -1.46 3.20
CA GLU A 75 22.87 -2.29 3.60
C GLU A 75 23.01 -2.42 5.13
N ASP A 76 22.86 -1.31 5.84
CA ASP A 76 22.93 -1.25 7.31
C ASP A 76 21.82 -2.05 8.02
N ALA A 77 20.67 -2.25 7.35
CA ALA A 77 19.53 -2.98 7.89
C ALA A 77 19.59 -4.50 7.63
N LEU A 78 20.49 -4.98 6.76
CA LEU A 78 20.61 -6.40 6.39
C LEU A 78 20.80 -7.30 7.62
N GLY A 79 21.60 -6.85 8.60
CA GLY A 79 21.84 -7.60 9.85
C GLY A 79 20.59 -7.75 10.73
N CYS A 80 19.56 -6.93 10.52
CA CYS A 80 18.29 -7.00 11.25
C CYS A 80 17.23 -7.86 10.55
N LEU A 81 17.46 -8.23 9.28
CA LEU A 81 16.47 -8.85 8.43
C LEU A 81 16.14 -10.27 8.91
N THR A 82 14.92 -10.45 9.40
CA THR A 82 14.38 -11.73 9.84
C THR A 82 12.93 -11.86 9.40
N SER A 83 12.45 -13.09 9.24
CA SER A 83 11.02 -13.33 8.92
C SER A 83 10.09 -12.74 9.98
N ALA A 84 10.49 -12.73 11.26
CA ALA A 84 9.74 -12.11 12.33
C ALA A 84 9.65 -10.58 12.19
N LEU A 85 10.75 -9.93 11.79
CA LEU A 85 10.74 -8.50 11.50
C LEU A 85 9.77 -8.17 10.36
N VAL A 86 9.84 -8.92 9.25
CA VAL A 86 8.94 -8.73 8.10
C VAL A 86 7.48 -8.91 8.51
N GLU A 87 7.18 -9.94 9.30
CA GLU A 87 5.82 -10.21 9.79
C GLU A 87 5.30 -9.10 10.70
N ASP A 88 6.15 -8.56 11.58
CA ASP A 88 5.72 -7.47 12.46
C ASP A 88 5.48 -6.17 11.69
N VAL A 89 6.31 -5.85 10.70
CA VAL A 89 6.10 -4.71 9.81
C VAL A 89 4.83 -4.88 8.99
N PHE A 90 4.58 -6.10 8.48
CA PHE A 90 3.35 -6.45 7.75
C PHE A 90 2.09 -6.21 8.61
N LYS A 91 2.11 -6.63 9.88
CA LYS A 91 1.00 -6.38 10.82
C LYS A 91 0.79 -4.89 11.10
N GLN A 92 1.88 -4.14 11.30
CA GLN A 92 1.81 -2.69 11.49
C GLN A 92 1.25 -1.99 10.25
N LEU A 93 1.65 -2.42 9.06
CA LEU A 93 1.14 -1.92 7.78
C LEU A 93 -0.37 -2.15 7.67
N GLY A 94 -0.85 -3.34 8.06
CA GLY A 94 -2.27 -3.66 8.08
C GLY A 94 -3.09 -2.74 8.99
N LEU A 95 -2.54 -2.33 10.14
CA LEU A 95 -3.17 -1.37 11.05
C LEU A 95 -3.17 0.05 10.48
N ILE A 96 -2.07 0.48 9.87
CA ILE A 96 -1.93 1.82 9.26
C ILE A 96 -2.89 2.00 8.08
N LEU A 97 -3.02 0.96 7.25
CA LEU A 97 -3.86 0.97 6.05
C LEU A 97 -5.28 0.47 6.29
N LEU A 98 -5.66 0.20 7.54
CA LEU A 98 -6.98 -0.31 7.87
C LEU A 98 -8.05 0.71 7.48
N ALA A 99 -8.92 0.30 6.55
CA ALA A 99 -10.06 1.10 6.15
C ALA A 99 -11.03 1.25 7.33
N PRO A 100 -11.73 2.40 7.43
CA PRO A 100 -12.68 2.64 8.50
C PRO A 100 -13.85 1.63 8.42
N PRO A 101 -14.55 1.35 9.54
CA PRO A 101 -15.65 0.37 9.57
C PRO A 101 -16.76 0.65 8.56
N GLU A 102 -16.96 1.91 8.18
CA GLU A 102 -17.98 2.35 7.23
C GLU A 102 -17.55 2.19 5.76
N PHE A 103 -16.31 1.74 5.51
CA PHE A 103 -15.81 1.48 4.17
C PHE A 103 -16.65 0.42 3.47
N LYS A 104 -17.03 0.70 2.22
CA LYS A 104 -17.81 -0.21 1.39
C LYS A 104 -17.27 -0.15 -0.03
N PHE A 105 -16.98 -1.32 -0.60
CA PHE A 105 -16.82 -1.45 -2.04
C PHE A 105 -18.17 -1.20 -2.73
N ASN A 106 -18.11 -0.83 -4.01
CA ASN A 106 -19.26 -0.76 -4.91
C ASN A 106 -20.39 0.18 -4.44
N ARG A 107 -20.06 1.32 -3.79
CA ARG A 107 -21.05 2.32 -3.33
C ARG A 107 -21.90 2.90 -4.46
N LYS A 108 -21.38 2.91 -5.69
CA LYS A 108 -22.11 3.29 -6.91
C LYS A 108 -22.14 2.10 -7.87
N PRO A 109 -23.05 1.13 -7.67
CA PRO A 109 -23.04 -0.12 -8.45
C PRO A 109 -23.32 0.08 -9.94
N MET A 110 -23.91 1.22 -10.32
CA MET A 110 -24.16 1.57 -11.73
C MET A 110 -22.95 2.17 -12.44
N VAL A 111 -21.82 2.35 -11.73
CA VAL A 111 -20.59 2.88 -12.31
C VAL A 111 -19.50 1.83 -12.19
N LEU A 112 -19.08 1.24 -13.31
CA LEU A 112 -18.12 0.14 -13.35
C LEU A 112 -16.76 0.63 -13.84
N ASN A 113 -15.68 0.34 -13.08
CA ASN A 113 -14.32 0.59 -13.55
C ASN A 113 -13.79 -0.66 -14.26
N PHE A 114 -13.46 -0.52 -15.54
CA PHE A 114 -12.71 -1.50 -16.32
C PHE A 114 -11.25 -1.06 -16.42
N THR A 115 -10.40 -1.88 -17.06
CA THR A 115 -8.99 -1.53 -17.30
C THR A 115 -8.80 -0.44 -18.34
N ASN A 116 -9.81 -0.17 -19.16
CA ASN A 116 -9.79 0.82 -20.24
C ASN A 116 -10.65 2.05 -19.96
N GLY A 117 -11.19 2.21 -18.75
CA GLY A 117 -12.04 3.34 -18.38
C GLY A 117 -13.19 2.97 -17.46
N THR A 118 -14.22 3.82 -17.45
CA THR A 118 -15.38 3.70 -16.58
C THR A 118 -16.66 3.71 -17.42
N LEU A 119 -17.59 2.80 -17.13
CA LEU A 119 -18.92 2.73 -17.72
C LEU A 119 -19.97 3.20 -16.70
N ASP A 120 -20.79 4.19 -17.07
CA ASP A 120 -22.00 4.56 -16.32
C ASP A 120 -23.23 3.93 -16.97
N LEU A 121 -23.83 2.97 -16.27
CA LEU A 121 -24.99 2.22 -16.73
C LEU A 121 -26.28 3.06 -16.72
N ASN A 122 -26.36 4.15 -15.94
CA ASN A 122 -27.54 5.01 -15.95
C ASN A 122 -27.60 5.89 -17.19
N GLU A 123 -26.43 6.40 -17.61
CA GLU A 123 -26.30 7.29 -18.76
C GLU A 123 -25.99 6.52 -20.06
N GLY A 124 -25.58 5.25 -19.96
CA GLY A 124 -25.10 4.47 -21.10
C GLY A 124 -23.79 5.02 -21.68
N SER A 125 -22.99 5.70 -20.85
CA SER A 125 -21.83 6.48 -21.29
C SER A 125 -20.52 5.84 -20.82
N PHE A 126 -19.50 5.88 -21.70
CA PHE A 126 -18.16 5.40 -21.40
C PHE A 126 -17.18 6.57 -21.34
N ALA A 127 -16.30 6.56 -20.34
CA ALA A 127 -15.23 7.53 -20.20
C ALA A 127 -13.90 6.82 -19.98
N GLU A 128 -12.83 7.24 -20.67
CA GLU A 128 -11.49 6.65 -20.51
C GLU A 128 -10.86 6.95 -19.13
N LYS A 129 -11.48 7.84 -18.34
CA LYS A 129 -10.98 8.23 -17.02
C LYS A 129 -11.51 7.32 -15.92
N HIS A 130 -10.59 6.64 -15.23
CA HIS A 130 -10.88 5.86 -14.03
C HIS A 130 -11.30 6.73 -12.83
N ARG A 131 -12.15 6.16 -11.97
CA ARG A 131 -12.58 6.76 -10.69
C ARG A 131 -12.13 5.88 -9.51
N ARG A 132 -10.89 6.06 -9.05
CA ARG A 132 -10.26 5.26 -7.98
C ARG A 132 -11.08 5.25 -6.68
N GLU A 133 -11.66 6.40 -6.35
CA GLU A 133 -12.45 6.69 -5.15
C GLU A 133 -13.78 5.94 -5.07
N LEU A 134 -14.23 5.34 -6.17
CA LEU A 134 -15.48 4.57 -6.17
C LEU A 134 -15.30 3.14 -5.65
N TYR A 135 -14.05 2.73 -5.33
CA TYR A 135 -13.71 1.42 -4.77
C TYR A 135 -14.56 0.31 -5.39
N GLN A 136 -14.46 0.19 -6.72
CA GLN A 136 -15.16 -0.83 -7.47
C GLN A 136 -14.32 -2.10 -7.52
N ASN A 137 -14.99 -3.23 -7.30
CA ASN A 137 -14.42 -4.55 -7.48
C ASN A 137 -15.29 -5.31 -8.48
N ILE A 138 -14.69 -5.65 -9.63
CA ILE A 138 -15.27 -6.58 -10.58
C ILE A 138 -14.64 -7.93 -10.26
N GLN A 139 -15.42 -8.83 -9.67
CA GLN A 139 -15.01 -10.20 -9.34
C GLN A 139 -14.91 -11.07 -10.60
#